data_AF-A0AAW9AI42-F1
#
_entry.id   AF-A0AAW9AI42-F1
#
_cell.length_a   1.000
_cell.length_b   1.000
_cell.length_c   1.000
_cell.angle_alpha   90.00
_cell.angle_beta   90.00
_cell.angle_gamma   90.00
#
_symmetry.space_group_name_H-M   'P 1'
#
loop_
_entity.id
_entity.type
_entity.pdbx_description
1 polymer ?
#
loop_
_entity_poly.entity_id
_entity_poly.type
_entity_poly.pdbx_seq_one_letter_code
_entity_poly.pdbx_strand_id
1 'polypeptide(L)'
;MLRSTSFLRMLIRVALFLGTSISLIGCQAMSQEPVEALSKKNSPETVIEIQNAIAEIQGTPAPRIANNVFESSPHVLIEKGRVKGKNNQLLDGSYTDLPDQYTLQIRGETCGLYYAKTDTFVSLSSLDCEPIIKF
;
A
#
# COMPACT_ATOMS: atom_id res chain seq x y z
N MET A 1 -40.76 -51.02 41.50
CA MET A 1 -40.80 -49.59 41.89
C MET A 1 -39.84 -48.81 41.01
N LEU A 2 -40.32 -47.71 40.43
CA LEU A 2 -39.69 -46.89 39.39
C LEU A 2 -38.45 -46.13 39.89
N ARG A 3 -37.34 -46.19 39.15
CA ARG A 3 -36.24 -45.20 39.08
C ARG A 3 -35.31 -45.72 37.98
N SER A 4 -34.84 -44.97 37.00
CA SER A 4 -34.54 -43.55 36.95
C SER A 4 -34.33 -43.18 35.47
N THR A 5 -35.39 -42.86 34.75
CA THR A 5 -35.33 -42.35 33.37
C THR A 5 -34.94 -40.85 33.32
N SER A 6 -34.68 -40.23 34.47
CA SER A 6 -34.32 -38.82 34.59
C SER A 6 -32.83 -38.54 34.38
N PHE A 7 -31.95 -39.49 34.68
CA PHE A 7 -30.50 -39.29 34.61
C PHE A 7 -29.98 -39.17 33.17
N LEU A 8 -30.51 -39.99 32.26
CA LEU A 8 -30.13 -39.95 30.84
C LEU A 8 -30.66 -38.69 30.14
N ARG A 9 -31.83 -38.19 30.55
CA ARG A 9 -32.41 -36.93 30.05
C ARG A 9 -31.64 -35.69 30.54
N MET A 10 -31.01 -35.77 31.71
CA MET A 10 -30.19 -34.68 32.27
C MET A 10 -28.86 -34.55 31.52
N LEU A 11 -28.20 -35.66 31.18
CA LEU A 11 -26.94 -35.65 30.43
C LEU A 11 -27.10 -35.12 28.98
N ILE A 12 -28.21 -35.45 28.31
CA ILE A 12 -28.51 -34.94 26.96
C ILE A 12 -28.77 -33.42 26.99
N ARG A 13 -29.37 -32.89 28.06
CA ARG A 13 -29.56 -31.43 28.22
C ARG A 13 -28.25 -30.71 28.49
N VAL A 14 -27.33 -31.28 29.29
CA VAL A 14 -26.03 -30.65 29.56
C VAL A 14 -25.15 -30.60 28.30
N ALA A 15 -25.20 -31.63 27.44
CA ALA A 15 -24.46 -31.64 26.17
C ALA A 15 -24.97 -30.62 25.14
N LEU A 16 -26.26 -30.26 25.18
CA LEU A 16 -26.85 -29.25 24.29
C LEU A 16 -26.53 -27.80 24.69
N PHE A 17 -26.12 -27.54 25.93
CA PHE A 17 -25.74 -26.19 26.39
C PHE A 17 -24.25 -25.86 26.23
N LEU A 18 -23.39 -26.86 26.01
CA LEU A 18 -21.95 -26.68 25.80
C LEU A 18 -21.56 -26.46 24.32
N GLY A 19 -22.52 -26.58 23.38
CA GLY A 19 -22.26 -26.52 21.94
C GLY A 19 -22.51 -25.16 21.28
N THR A 20 -23.07 -24.17 21.98
CA THR A 20 -23.49 -22.89 21.39
C THR A 20 -22.66 -21.72 21.91
N SER A 21 -21.35 -21.80 21.77
CA SER A 21 -20.46 -20.66 22.02
C SER A 21 -19.37 -20.55 20.95
N ILE A 22 -19.70 -20.85 19.69
CA ILE A 22 -18.90 -20.34 18.57
C ILE A 22 -19.36 -18.90 18.35
N SER A 23 -18.93 -18.01 19.24
CA SER A 23 -19.00 -16.58 18.98
C SER A 23 -18.17 -16.33 17.74
N LEU A 24 -18.86 -16.15 16.61
CA LEU A 24 -18.34 -15.58 15.38
C LEU A 24 -17.88 -14.14 15.69
N ILE A 25 -16.76 -14.00 16.38
CA ILE A 25 -15.96 -12.78 16.32
C ILE A 25 -15.15 -12.92 15.04
N GLY A 26 -15.85 -12.93 13.90
CA GLY A 26 -15.25 -12.64 12.62
C GLY A 26 -14.79 -11.20 12.71
N CYS A 27 -13.54 -11.00 13.13
CA CYS A 27 -12.92 -9.70 13.10
C CYS A 27 -12.94 -9.27 11.63
N GLN A 28 -13.87 -8.39 11.30
CA GLN A 28 -13.93 -7.78 9.98
C GLN A 28 -12.75 -6.82 9.98
N ALA A 29 -11.56 -7.34 9.64
CA ALA A 29 -10.47 -6.52 9.17
C ALA A 29 -10.95 -5.98 7.82
N MET A 30 -11.81 -4.95 7.88
CA MET A 30 -12.18 -4.15 6.73
C MET A 30 -10.89 -3.47 6.32
N SER A 31 -10.15 -4.12 5.42
CA SER A 31 -8.99 -3.53 4.77
C SER A 31 -9.48 -2.20 4.21
N GLN A 32 -9.05 -1.09 4.82
CA GLN A 32 -9.34 0.23 4.26
C GLN A 32 -8.76 0.23 2.85
N GLU A 33 -9.61 0.55 1.87
CA GLU A 33 -9.16 0.65 0.50
C GLU A 33 -8.03 1.69 0.42
N PRO A 34 -6.97 1.44 -0.36
CA PRO A 34 -5.92 2.43 -0.58
C PRO A 34 -6.52 3.73 -1.11
N VAL A 35 -6.19 4.85 -0.46
CA VAL A 35 -6.65 6.18 -0.87
C VAL A 35 -5.47 6.96 -1.45
N GLU A 36 -5.64 7.60 -2.60
CA GLU A 36 -4.63 8.51 -3.15
C GLU A 36 -4.40 9.69 -2.19
N ALA A 37 -3.15 10.14 -2.08
CA ALA A 37 -2.77 11.18 -1.12
C ALA A 37 -1.88 12.25 -1.75
N LEU A 38 -1.87 13.42 -1.13
CA LEU A 38 -0.92 14.50 -1.40
C LEU A 38 0.04 14.63 -0.22
N SER A 39 1.29 15.01 -0.48
CA SER A 39 2.18 15.43 0.60
C SER A 39 1.86 16.87 1.01
N LYS A 40 1.96 17.17 2.30
CA LYS A 40 1.67 18.54 2.78
C LYS A 40 2.77 19.53 2.42
N LYS A 41 4.00 19.19 2.82
CA LYS A 41 5.21 19.95 2.52
C LYS A 41 6.42 19.05 2.67
N ASN A 42 7.21 18.95 1.62
CA ASN A 42 8.39 18.10 1.62
C ASN A 42 9.59 18.81 2.25
N SER A 43 10.32 18.09 3.10
CA SER A 43 11.68 18.44 3.51
C SER A 43 12.71 17.74 2.61
N PRO A 44 13.99 18.16 2.62
CA PRO A 44 15.05 17.45 1.91
C PRO A 44 15.12 15.95 2.28
N GLU A 45 14.89 15.61 3.55
CA GLU A 45 14.88 14.23 4.04
C GLU A 45 13.75 13.42 3.41
N THR A 46 12.54 14.00 3.29
CA THR A 46 11.41 13.32 2.64
C THR A 46 11.65 13.09 1.16
N VAL A 47 12.30 14.04 0.47
CA VAL A 47 12.66 13.89 -0.95
C VAL A 47 13.64 12.72 -1.11
N ILE A 48 14.65 12.64 -0.23
CA ILE A 48 15.62 11.53 -0.22
C ILE A 48 14.91 10.19 0.05
N GLU A 49 13.97 10.15 1.00
CA GLU A 49 13.19 8.93 1.28
C GLU A 49 12.40 8.45 0.06
N ILE A 50 11.72 9.36 -0.64
CA ILE A 50 10.97 9.05 -1.88
C ILE A 50 11.92 8.54 -2.97
N GLN A 51 13.07 9.18 -3.15
CA GLN A 51 14.08 8.75 -4.13
C GLN A 51 14.59 7.34 -3.85
N ASN A 52 14.85 7.02 -2.57
CA ASN A 52 15.30 5.69 -2.15
C ASN A 52 14.21 4.64 -2.33
N ALA A 53 12.94 4.97 -2.04
CA ALA A 53 11.81 4.06 -2.27
C ALA A 53 11.65 3.75 -3.77
N ILE A 54 11.80 4.73 -4.66
CA ILE A 54 11.78 4.48 -6.11
C ILE A 54 12.96 3.60 -6.53
N ALA A 55 14.17 3.88 -6.01
CA ALA A 55 15.37 3.07 -6.28
C ALA A 55 15.18 1.61 -5.87
N GLU A 56 14.59 1.38 -4.69
CA GLU A 56 14.27 0.05 -4.17
C GLU A 56 13.30 -0.69 -5.08
N ILE A 57 12.21 -0.03 -5.50
CA ILE A 57 11.21 -0.65 -6.39
C ILE A 57 11.80 -0.97 -7.76
N GLN A 58 12.64 -0.09 -8.31
CA GLN A 58 13.19 -0.27 -9.66
C GLN A 58 14.43 -1.16 -9.71
N GLY A 59 15.16 -1.33 -8.60
CA GLY A 59 16.49 -1.93 -8.60
C GLY A 59 17.52 -1.07 -9.34
N THR A 60 17.32 0.25 -9.39
CA THR A 60 18.16 1.22 -10.11
C THR A 60 18.70 2.29 -9.15
N PRO A 61 19.68 3.10 -9.55
CA PRO A 61 20.05 4.28 -8.78
C PRO A 61 18.87 5.25 -8.60
N ALA A 62 18.81 5.90 -7.43
CA ALA A 62 17.82 6.90 -7.09
C ALA A 62 17.64 7.97 -8.20
N PRO A 63 16.42 8.17 -8.73
CA PRO A 63 16.17 9.18 -9.75
C PRO A 63 16.20 10.59 -9.14
N ARG A 64 16.38 11.60 -9.99
CA ARG A 64 16.12 12.99 -9.60
C ARG A 64 14.63 13.26 -9.66
N ILE A 65 14.09 13.85 -8.60
CA ILE A 65 12.69 14.27 -8.51
C ILE A 65 12.61 15.73 -8.06
N ALA A 66 11.45 16.35 -8.26
CA ALA A 66 11.22 17.72 -7.80
C ALA A 66 11.12 17.76 -6.26
N ASN A 67 11.54 18.88 -5.65
CA ASN A 67 11.47 19.03 -4.20
C ASN A 67 10.03 18.98 -3.68
N ASN A 68 9.06 19.44 -4.47
CA ASN A 68 7.63 19.47 -4.17
C ASN A 68 6.87 18.26 -4.76
N VAL A 69 7.55 17.13 -5.00
CA VAL A 69 6.91 15.90 -5.48
C VAL A 69 5.72 15.54 -4.57
N PHE A 70 4.60 15.17 -5.17
CA PHE A 70 3.33 14.85 -4.48
C PHE A 70 2.58 15.99 -3.78
N GLU A 71 3.08 17.23 -3.77
CA GLU A 71 2.35 18.34 -3.11
C GLU A 71 1.09 18.78 -3.89
N SER A 72 1.03 18.50 -5.20
CA SER A 72 -0.07 18.94 -6.08
C SER A 72 -0.72 17.83 -6.91
N SER A 73 -0.12 16.65 -6.94
CA SER A 73 -0.61 15.49 -7.70
C SER A 73 -0.22 14.23 -6.93
N PRO A 74 -1.11 13.23 -6.77
CA PRO A 74 -0.74 11.97 -6.14
C PRO A 74 0.21 11.15 -7.01
N HIS A 75 0.45 11.55 -8.25
CA HIS A 75 1.27 10.81 -9.21
C HIS A 75 2.57 11.52 -9.54
N VAL A 76 3.64 10.74 -9.68
CA VAL A 76 4.91 11.17 -10.29
C VAL A 76 5.27 10.21 -11.42
N LEU A 77 5.75 10.77 -12.53
CA LEU A 77 6.24 10.02 -13.67
C LEU A 77 7.76 10.05 -13.68
N ILE A 78 8.37 8.87 -13.74
CA ILE A 78 9.82 8.69 -13.82
C ILE A 78 10.15 8.24 -15.23
N GLU A 79 10.86 9.11 -15.96
CA GLU A 79 11.43 8.74 -17.24
C GLU A 79 12.67 7.87 -17.03
N LYS A 80 12.82 6.83 -17.85
CA LYS A 80 14.08 6.10 -17.89
C LYS A 80 15.16 6.98 -18.51
N GLY A 81 16.32 7.03 -17.86
CA GLY A 81 17.50 7.72 -18.38
C GLY A 81 17.90 7.12 -19.73
N ARG A 82 17.84 7.93 -20.79
CA ARG A 82 18.17 7.47 -22.14
C ARG A 82 19.66 7.62 -22.40
N VAL A 83 20.30 6.56 -22.90
CA VAL A 83 21.73 6.62 -23.23
C VAL A 83 21.90 7.24 -24.61
N LYS A 84 22.60 8.39 -24.67
CA LYS A 84 22.84 9.12 -25.91
C LYS A 84 24.26 8.91 -26.43
N GLY A 85 24.38 8.70 -27.73
CA GLY A 85 25.64 8.68 -28.44
C GLY A 85 26.21 10.07 -28.69
N LYS A 86 27.42 10.15 -29.26
CA LYS A 86 28.11 11.41 -29.60
C LYS A 86 27.32 12.33 -30.54
N ASN A 87 26.35 11.77 -31.28
CA ASN A 87 25.46 12.46 -32.20
C ASN A 87 24.08 12.79 -31.59
N ASN A 88 23.92 12.68 -30.26
CA ASN A 88 22.66 12.90 -29.53
C ASN A 88 21.53 11.91 -29.91
N GLN A 89 21.82 10.85 -30.67
CA GLN A 89 20.89 9.75 -30.93
C GLN A 89 20.86 8.78 -29.74
N LEU A 90 19.70 8.18 -29.48
CA LEU A 90 19.56 7.17 -28.43
C LEU A 90 20.23 5.88 -28.89
N LEU A 91 21.14 5.35 -28.07
CA LEU A 91 21.86 4.10 -28.35
C LEU A 91 21.07 2.85 -27.96
N ASP A 92 20.01 3.03 -27.17
CA ASP A 92 19.21 1.95 -26.58
C ASP A 92 17.87 1.72 -27.29
N GLY A 93 17.54 2.52 -28.31
CA GLY A 93 16.26 2.41 -29.03
C GLY A 93 15.03 2.77 -28.20
N SER A 94 15.20 3.37 -27.02
CA SER A 94 14.13 3.67 -26.03
C SER A 94 13.17 4.81 -26.40
N TYR A 95 12.97 5.06 -27.69
CA TYR A 95 12.06 6.11 -28.17
C TYR A 95 10.59 5.84 -27.79
N THR A 96 10.24 4.60 -27.44
CA THR A 96 8.85 4.16 -27.19
C THR A 96 8.56 3.79 -25.73
N ASP A 97 9.56 3.87 -24.84
CA ASP A 97 9.36 3.53 -23.42
C ASP A 97 8.47 4.60 -22.75
N LEU A 98 7.30 4.17 -22.28
CA LEU A 98 6.43 4.98 -21.45
C LEU A 98 7.06 5.20 -20.07
N PRO A 99 6.91 6.39 -19.46
CA PRO A 99 7.36 6.64 -18.09
C PRO A 99 6.73 5.67 -17.08
N ASP A 100 7.48 5.37 -16.02
CA ASP A 100 6.96 4.63 -14.89
C ASP A 100 6.18 5.58 -13.98
N GLN A 101 4.92 5.24 -13.67
CA GLN A 101 4.08 6.03 -12.77
C GLN A 101 4.10 5.44 -11.37
N TYR A 102 4.37 6.31 -10.39
CA TYR A 102 4.22 6.01 -8.96
C TYR A 102 3.09 6.84 -8.39
N THR A 103 2.38 6.26 -7.42
CA THR A 103 1.24 6.92 -6.77
C THR A 103 1.47 6.98 -5.27
N LEU A 104 1.35 8.16 -4.68
CA LEU A 104 1.32 8.32 -3.24
C LEU A 104 -0.04 7.86 -2.72
N GLN A 105 -0.03 6.93 -1.77
CA GLN A 105 -1.24 6.34 -1.19
C GLN A 105 -1.17 6.32 0.33
N ILE A 106 -2.34 6.40 0.95
CA ILE A 106 -2.56 6.02 2.35
C ILE A 106 -3.19 4.63 2.34
N ARG A 107 -2.57 3.68 3.06
CA ARG A 107 -3.10 2.34 3.32
C ARG A 107 -3.21 2.14 4.83
N GLY A 108 -4.44 2.10 5.34
CA GLY A 108 -4.68 2.20 6.78
C GLY A 108 -4.15 3.53 7.31
N GLU A 109 -3.16 3.48 8.20
CA GLU A 109 -2.49 4.66 8.77
C GLU A 109 -1.15 4.99 8.10
N THR A 110 -0.73 4.20 7.11
CA THR A 110 0.60 4.31 6.51
C THR A 110 0.56 5.11 5.22
N CYS A 111 1.35 6.18 5.16
CA CYS A 111 1.69 6.84 3.91
C CYS A 111 2.75 6.04 3.16
N GLY A 112 2.60 5.86 1.86
CA GLY A 112 3.60 5.14 1.09
C GLY A 112 3.49 5.29 -0.42
N LEU A 113 4.56 4.88 -1.08
CA LEU A 113 4.69 4.91 -2.52
C LEU A 113 4.21 3.59 -3.11
N TYR A 114 3.23 3.66 -4.01
CA TYR A 114 2.69 2.51 -4.72
C TYR A 114 3.15 2.47 -6.18
N TYR A 115 3.54 1.28 -6.64
CA TYR A 115 3.88 1.00 -8.03
C TYR A 115 3.04 -0.15 -8.57
N ALA A 116 2.15 0.19 -9.51
CA ALA A 116 1.11 -0.73 -9.99
C ALA A 116 1.66 -1.92 -10.80
N LYS A 117 2.78 -1.78 -11.50
CA LYS A 117 3.29 -2.85 -12.39
C LYS A 117 3.69 -4.11 -11.63
N THR A 118 4.15 -3.96 -10.39
CA THR A 118 4.60 -5.06 -9.53
C THR A 118 3.80 -5.16 -8.23
N ASP A 119 2.68 -4.45 -8.13
CA ASP A 119 1.84 -4.35 -6.93
C ASP A 119 2.65 -4.10 -5.64
N THR A 120 3.61 -3.17 -5.73
CA THR A 120 4.57 -2.92 -4.64
C THR A 120 4.21 -1.64 -3.89
N PHE A 121 4.19 -1.72 -2.57
CA PHE A 121 3.96 -0.58 -1.68
C PHE A 121 5.13 -0.43 -0.70
N VAL A 122 5.78 0.73 -0.72
CA VAL A 122 6.89 1.06 0.19
C VAL A 122 6.44 2.17 1.13
N SER A 123 6.50 1.91 2.43
CA SER A 123 6.14 2.89 3.47
C SER A 123 7.11 4.07 3.48
N LEU A 124 6.59 5.28 3.59
CA LEU A 124 7.35 6.52 3.72
C LEU A 124 7.12 7.08 5.13
N SER A 125 8.08 6.84 6.01
CA SER A 125 7.98 7.16 7.44
C SER A 125 8.21 8.62 7.77
N SER A 126 8.95 9.34 6.91
CA SER A 126 9.27 10.75 7.12
C SER A 126 8.27 11.69 6.46
N LEU A 127 7.41 11.17 5.58
CA LEU A 127 6.46 11.94 4.78
C LEU A 127 5.09 12.06 5.47
N ASP A 128 4.66 13.29 5.74
CA ASP A 128 3.28 13.59 6.15
C ASP A 128 2.41 13.81 4.92
N CYS A 129 1.35 13.00 4.79
CA CYS A 129 0.43 13.06 3.66
C CYS A 129 -1.03 13.06 4.09
N GLU A 130 -1.87 13.60 3.21
CA GLU A 130 -3.31 13.74 3.43
C GLU A 130 -4.10 13.12 2.28
N PRO A 131 -5.26 12.50 2.55
CA PRO A 131 -6.06 11.85 1.53
C PRO A 131 -6.67 12.88 0.57
N ILE A 132 -6.72 12.54 -0.72
CA ILE A 132 -7.45 13.31 -1.71
C ILE A 132 -8.95 13.01 -1.57
N ILE A 133 -9.71 14.00 -1.12
CA ILE A 133 -11.17 13.91 -1.06
C ILE A 133 -11.72 14.30 -2.45
N LYS A 134 -12.19 13.31 -3.20
CA LYS A 134 -12.94 13.54 -4.45
C LYS A 134 -14.39 13.88 -4.07
N PHE A 135 -14.80 15.11 -4.34
CA PHE A 135 -16.18 15.60 -4.13
C PHE A 135 -17.12 15.17 -5.24
#